data_AF-A0A7J0GIJ6-F1
#
_entry.id   AF-A0A7J0GIJ6-F1
#
_cell.length_a   1.000
_cell.length_b   1.000
_cell.length_c   1.000
_cell.angle_alpha   90.00
_cell.angle_beta   90.00
_cell.angle_gamma   90.00
#
_symmetry.space_group_name_H-M   'P 1'
#
loop_
_entity.id
_entity.type
_entity.pdbx_description
1 polymer ?
#
loop_
_entity_poly.entity_id
_entity_poly.type
_entity_poly.pdbx_seq_one_letter_code
_entity_poly.pdbx_strand_id
1 'polypeptide(L)'
;MYALVREWCSSLLRKEDFSFAFLQGCFNNEAEYEALIAGLQIAYDAVLAQVDKEDWRQPFIEYFKHGRLPDDVFQRMKLKGRAPQFAFFNDTLYRRSYDQLWLRCLSPVEAQRVMHEVT
;
A
#
# COMPACT_ATOMS: atom_id res chain seq x y z
N MET A 1 36.21 -1.23 13.27
CA MET A 1 35.46 -0.06 12.75
C MET A 1 34.12 -0.45 12.13
N TYR A 2 34.05 -1.47 11.26
CA TYR A 2 32.78 -2.00 10.70
C TYR A 2 31.84 -2.71 11.71
N ALA A 3 32.38 -3.24 12.82
CA ALA A 3 31.58 -3.96 13.81
C ALA A 3 30.74 -3.05 14.73
N LEU A 4 31.22 -1.83 15.02
CA LEU A 4 30.56 -0.91 15.95
C LEU A 4 29.34 -0.21 15.32
N VAL A 5 29.34 -0.03 14.00
CA VAL A 5 28.22 0.61 13.25
C VAL A 5 26.97 -0.29 13.23
N ARG A 6 27.16 -1.63 13.15
CA ARG A 6 26.06 -2.60 13.13
C ARG A 6 25.35 -2.73 14.48
N GLU A 7 26.11 -2.77 15.59
CA GLU A 7 25.52 -2.84 16.93
C GLU A 7 24.77 -1.54 17.29
N TRP A 8 25.25 -0.38 16.81
CA TRP A 8 24.62 0.91 17.06
C TRP A 8 23.26 1.07 16.36
N CYS A 9 23.16 0.77 15.06
CA CYS A 9 21.89 0.82 14.31
C CYS A 9 20.83 -0.16 14.83
N SER A 10 21.24 -1.29 15.40
CA SER A 10 20.32 -2.30 15.97
C SER A 10 19.60 -1.78 17.22
N SER A 11 20.21 -0.84 17.95
CA SER A 11 19.65 -0.28 19.20
C SER A 11 18.66 0.87 18.99
N LEU A 12 18.79 1.59 17.86
CA LEU A 12 17.95 2.75 17.49
C LEU A 12 16.66 2.35 16.75
N LEU A 13 16.56 1.10 16.29
CA LEU A 13 15.38 0.51 15.65
C LEU A 13 14.26 0.13 16.65
N ARG A 14 14.23 0.71 17.86
CA ARG A 14 13.05 0.60 18.71
C ARG A 14 11.99 1.55 18.16
N LYS A 15 11.08 0.94 17.38
CA LYS A 15 9.73 1.41 17.04
C LYS A 15 9.15 2.23 18.19
N GLU A 16 9.27 3.54 18.20
CA GLU A 16 8.21 4.45 18.63
C GLU A 16 8.36 5.72 17.80
N ASP A 17 7.29 6.03 17.07
CA ASP A 17 6.97 7.29 16.41
C ASP A 17 8.04 7.87 15.47
N PHE A 18 8.01 7.43 14.19
CA PHE A 18 8.50 8.06 12.93
C PHE A 18 9.37 9.33 12.98
N SER A 19 10.25 9.48 13.96
CA SER A 19 11.05 10.66 14.25
C SER A 19 12.50 10.25 14.14
N PHE A 20 13.09 10.52 12.99
CA PHE A 20 14.50 10.29 12.72
C PHE A 20 15.29 11.49 13.25
N ALA A 21 15.83 11.37 14.45
CA ALA A 21 16.84 12.30 14.92
C ALA A 21 18.22 11.76 14.51
N PHE A 22 18.87 12.42 13.54
CA PHE A 22 20.29 12.22 13.32
C PHE A 22 21.03 12.67 14.58
N LEU A 23 21.63 11.74 15.32
CA LEU A 23 22.55 12.09 16.38
C LEU A 23 23.69 12.92 15.76
N GLN A 24 23.91 14.10 16.33
CA GLN A 24 24.87 15.10 15.90
C GLN A 24 26.27 14.47 15.83
N GLY A 25 26.67 14.01 14.63
CA GLY A 25 27.90 13.24 14.42
C GLY A 25 27.98 12.43 13.12
N CYS A 26 26.86 12.08 12.47
CA CYS A 26 26.87 11.42 11.15
C CYS A 26 27.04 12.43 10.01
N PHE A 27 28.23 12.99 9.85
CA PHE A 27 28.58 13.99 8.80
C PHE A 27 29.10 13.36 7.50
N ASN A 28 28.98 12.05 7.31
CA ASN A 28 29.37 11.41 6.06
C ASN A 28 28.15 11.23 5.15
N ASN A 29 28.32 11.61 3.87
CA ASN A 29 27.27 11.53 2.85
C ASN A 29 26.62 10.14 2.78
N GLU A 30 27.38 9.06 3.04
CA GLU A 30 26.86 7.70 3.09
C GLU A 30 25.79 7.50 4.17
N ALA A 31 25.99 8.01 5.40
CA ALA A 31 24.97 7.92 6.44
C ALA A 31 23.73 8.76 6.13
N GLU A 32 23.90 9.90 5.45
CA GLU A 32 22.79 10.74 4.98
C GLU A 32 21.95 10.01 3.90
N TYR A 33 22.60 9.38 2.91
CA TYR A 33 21.89 8.59 1.89
C TYR A 33 21.19 7.36 2.48
N GLU A 34 21.85 6.62 3.37
CA GLU A 34 21.27 5.43 4.01
C GLU A 34 20.04 5.79 4.84
N ALA A 35 20.09 6.90 5.58
CA ALA A 35 18.94 7.37 6.34
C ALA A 35 17.80 7.88 5.44
N LEU A 36 18.10 8.53 4.30
CA LEU A 36 17.10 8.92 3.32
C LEU A 36 16.40 7.69 2.71
N ILE A 37 17.17 6.67 2.30
CA ILE A 37 16.65 5.42 1.74
C ILE A 37 15.78 4.70 2.78
N ALA A 38 16.25 4.59 4.02
CA ALA A 38 15.51 3.97 5.10
C ALA A 38 14.20 4.74 5.40
N GLY A 39 14.24 6.07 5.41
CA GLY A 39 13.05 6.91 5.58
C GLY A 39 12.03 6.73 4.45
N LEU A 40 12.49 6.66 3.19
CA LEU A 40 11.62 6.39 2.04
C LEU A 40 11.00 5.00 2.10
N GLN A 41 11.78 3.99 2.48
CA GLN A 41 11.27 2.62 2.65
C GLN A 41 10.20 2.56 3.75
N ILE A 42 10.43 3.22 4.88
CA ILE A 42 9.48 3.28 5.99
C ILE A 42 8.19 4.02 5.58
N ALA A 43 8.31 5.13 4.84
CA ALA A 43 7.14 5.84 4.31
C ALA A 43 6.35 4.96 3.32
N TYR A 44 7.05 4.22 2.45
CA TYR A 44 6.44 3.29 1.51
C TYR A 44 5.71 2.14 2.23
N ASP A 45 6.34 1.52 3.21
CA ASP A 45 5.76 0.44 4.02
C ASP A 45 4.54 0.94 4.81
N ALA A 46 4.58 2.17 5.34
CA ALA A 46 3.45 2.78 6.03
C ALA A 46 2.26 3.04 5.09
N VAL A 47 2.52 3.50 3.86
CA VAL A 47 1.48 3.66 2.83
C VAL A 47 0.89 2.30 2.43
N LEU A 48 1.73 1.29 2.22
CA LEU A 48 1.27 -0.08 1.94
C LEU A 48 0.42 -0.65 3.07
N ALA A 49 0.82 -0.45 4.32
CA ALA A 49 0.05 -0.93 5.48
C ALA A 49 -1.33 -0.25 5.62
N GLN A 50 -1.50 0.98 5.13
CA GLN A 50 -2.82 1.61 5.03
C GLN A 50 -3.66 0.99 3.91
N VAL A 51 -3.06 0.73 2.74
CA VAL A 51 -3.72 0.05 1.62
C VAL A 51 -4.16 -1.37 1.99
N ASP A 52 -3.40 -2.09 2.81
CA ASP A 52 -3.77 -3.44 3.26
C ASP A 52 -4.92 -3.45 4.28
N LYS A 53 -5.12 -2.36 5.03
CA LYS A 53 -6.22 -2.25 6.00
C LYS A 53 -7.58 -1.99 5.33
N GLU A 54 -7.58 -1.32 4.19
CA GLU A 54 -8.80 -0.95 3.49
C GLU A 54 -8.98 -1.78 2.22
N ASP A 55 -10.08 -2.54 2.17
CA ASP A 55 -10.44 -3.30 0.97
C ASP A 55 -10.58 -2.34 -0.22
N TRP A 56 -9.57 -2.35 -1.09
CA TRP A 56 -9.45 -1.43 -2.23
C TRP A 56 -10.65 -1.49 -3.19
N ARG A 57 -11.48 -2.54 -3.11
CA ARG A 57 -12.70 -2.69 -3.91
C ARG A 57 -13.80 -1.75 -3.44
N GLN A 58 -13.80 -1.33 -2.17
CA GLN A 58 -14.90 -0.58 -1.56
C GLN A 58 -15.28 0.69 -2.35
N PRO A 59 -14.34 1.57 -2.76
CA PRO A 59 -14.69 2.73 -3.56
C PRO A 59 -15.40 2.38 -4.88
N PHE A 60 -15.01 1.28 -5.53
CA PHE A 60 -15.67 0.82 -6.76
C PHE A 60 -17.05 0.25 -6.47
N ILE A 61 -17.20 -0.55 -5.40
CA ILE A 61 -18.49 -1.12 -4.99
C ILE A 61 -19.47 0.00 -4.67
N GLU A 62 -19.08 0.99 -3.87
CA GLU A 62 -19.93 2.14 -3.54
C GLU A 62 -20.30 2.96 -4.77
N TYR A 63 -19.35 3.17 -5.67
CA TYR A 63 -19.59 3.87 -6.92
C TYR A 63 -20.61 3.15 -7.80
N PHE A 64 -20.45 1.83 -8.04
CA PHE A 64 -21.37 1.10 -8.91
C PHE A 64 -22.72 0.79 -8.24
N LYS A 65 -22.74 0.52 -6.93
CA LYS A 65 -23.96 0.14 -6.20
C LYS A 65 -24.79 1.34 -5.78
N HIS A 66 -24.15 2.45 -5.42
CA HIS A 66 -24.81 3.61 -4.83
C HIS A 66 -24.57 4.92 -5.59
N GLY A 67 -23.71 4.94 -6.61
CA GLY A 67 -23.34 6.17 -7.32
C GLY A 67 -22.48 7.12 -6.47
N ARG A 68 -21.95 6.65 -5.32
CA ARG A 68 -21.16 7.49 -4.41
C ARG A 68 -19.75 7.67 -4.94
N LEU A 69 -19.19 8.86 -4.72
CA LEU A 69 -17.85 9.23 -5.14
C LEU A 69 -17.11 9.85 -3.96
N PRO A 70 -15.76 9.71 -3.92
CA PRO A 70 -14.96 10.45 -2.95
C PRO A 70 -15.15 11.97 -3.07
N ASP A 71 -15.09 12.64 -1.93
CA ASP A 71 -15.11 14.11 -1.84
C ASP A 71 -13.85 14.71 -2.46
N ASP A 72 -12.71 14.08 -2.21
CA ASP A 72 -11.44 14.48 -2.80
C ASP A 72 -11.48 14.38 -4.34
N VAL A 73 -11.15 15.49 -4.99
CA VAL A 73 -11.24 15.64 -6.45
C VAL A 73 -10.28 14.68 -7.16
N PHE A 74 -9.08 14.48 -6.61
CA PHE A 74 -8.08 13.62 -7.20
C PHE A 74 -8.50 12.14 -7.13
N GLN A 75 -8.98 11.66 -5.97
CA GLN A 75 -9.51 10.32 -5.82
C GLN A 75 -10.73 10.08 -6.72
N ARG A 76 -11.62 11.06 -6.84
CA ARG A 76 -12.78 11.00 -7.74
C ARG A 76 -12.36 10.84 -9.20
N MET A 77 -11.42 11.64 -9.68
CA MET A 77 -10.92 11.54 -11.06
C MET A 77 -10.22 10.21 -11.30
N LYS A 78 -9.38 9.78 -10.36
CA LYS A 78 -8.69 8.48 -10.41
C LYS A 78 -9.68 7.31 -10.47
N LEU A 79 -10.73 7.33 -9.66
CA LEU A 79 -11.77 6.31 -9.66
C LEU A 79 -12.51 6.29 -11.01
N LYS A 80 -12.98 7.44 -11.48
CA LYS A 80 -13.70 7.55 -12.76
C LYS A 80 -12.85 7.08 -13.94
N GLY A 81 -11.55 7.40 -13.97
CA GLY A 81 -10.64 6.95 -15.02
C GLY A 81 -10.44 5.43 -15.03
N ARG A 82 -10.50 4.78 -13.87
CA ARG A 82 -10.33 3.32 -13.74
C ARG A 82 -11.63 2.55 -13.91
N ALA A 83 -12.78 3.15 -13.58
CA ALA A 83 -14.09 2.50 -13.56
C ALA A 83 -14.45 1.74 -14.85
N PRO A 84 -14.12 2.20 -16.08
CA PRO A 84 -14.45 1.46 -17.30
C PRO A 84 -13.83 0.05 -17.41
N GLN A 85 -12.78 -0.24 -16.63
CA GLN A 85 -12.17 -1.57 -16.57
C GLN A 85 -12.89 -2.52 -15.60
N PHE A 86 -13.93 -2.04 -14.90
CA PHE A 86 -14.65 -2.78 -13.88
C PHE A 86 -16.14 -2.89 -14.22
N ALA A 87 -16.76 -3.95 -13.70
CA ALA A 87 -18.20 -4.16 -13.76
C ALA A 87 -18.69 -4.68 -12.41
N PHE A 88 -19.89 -4.28 -11.99
CA PHE A 88 -20.53 -4.78 -10.79
C PHE A 88 -21.81 -5.53 -11.17
N PHE A 89 -21.88 -6.81 -10.84
CA PHE A 89 -22.98 -7.69 -11.22
C PHE A 89 -23.21 -8.74 -10.13
N ASN A 90 -24.47 -8.98 -9.76
CA ASN A 90 -24.86 -9.93 -8.71
C ASN A 90 -24.02 -9.78 -7.42
N ASP A 91 -23.97 -8.57 -6.88
CA ASP A 91 -23.18 -8.20 -5.69
C ASP A 91 -21.68 -8.50 -5.77
N THR A 92 -21.16 -8.71 -6.98
CA THR A 92 -19.78 -9.11 -7.23
C THR A 92 -19.10 -8.11 -8.16
N LEU A 93 -17.89 -7.69 -7.76
CA LEU A 93 -17.04 -6.82 -8.58
C LEU A 93 -16.17 -7.67 -9.52
N TYR A 94 -16.12 -7.28 -10.78
CA TYR A 94 -15.29 -7.89 -11.81
C TYR A 94 -14.35 -6.87 -12.42
N ARG A 95 -13.17 -7.32 -12.85
CA ARG A 95 -12.19 -6.54 -13.60
C ARG A 95 -11.95 -7.19 -14.96
N ARG A 96 -11.85 -6.36 -15.99
CA ARG A 96 -11.51 -6.79 -17.35
C ARG A 96 -10.01 -7.13 -17.43
N SER A 97 -9.70 -8.35 -17.85
CA SER A 97 -8.33 -8.77 -18.12
C SER A 97 -7.84 -8.24 -19.47
N TYR A 98 -6.54 -8.39 -19.73
CA TYR A 98 -5.95 -8.07 -21.03
C TYR A 98 -6.63 -8.86 -22.17
N ASP A 99 -6.92 -10.14 -21.93
CA ASP A 99 -7.62 -11.05 -22.85
C ASP A 99 -9.14 -10.81 -22.91
N GLN A 100 -9.62 -9.67 -22.40
CA GLN A 100 -11.03 -9.28 -22.42
C GLN A 100 -11.97 -10.17 -21.60
N LEU A 101 -11.42 -11.02 -20.72
CA LEU A 101 -12.20 -11.84 -19.79
C LEU A 101 -12.55 -11.06 -18.52
N TRP A 102 -13.73 -11.31 -17.97
CA TRP A 102 -14.16 -10.72 -16.71
C TRP A 102 -13.73 -11.61 -15.54
N LEU A 103 -12.77 -11.11 -14.76
CA LEU A 103 -12.22 -11.81 -13.60
C LEU A 103 -12.84 -11.28 -12.32
N ARG A 104 -13.25 -12.19 -11.43
CA ARG A 104 -13.84 -11.83 -10.13
C ARG A 104 -12.79 -11.19 -9.22
N CYS A 105 -13.12 -10.05 -8.63
CA CYS A 105 -12.28 -9.38 -7.64
C CYS A 105 -12.53 -9.98 -6.24
N LEU A 106 -11.52 -10.64 -5.69
CA LEU A 106 -11.57 -11.26 -4.37
C LEU A 106 -11.39 -10.22 -3.25
N SER A 107 -12.12 -10.39 -2.14
CA SER A 107 -11.80 -9.71 -0.89
C SER A 107 -10.44 -10.19 -0.35
N PRO A 108 -9.78 -9.42 0.54
CA PRO A 108 -8.56 -9.88 1.19
C PRO A 108 -8.72 -11.26 1.85
N VAL A 109 -9.86 -11.51 2.50
CA VAL A 109 -10.19 -12.80 3.15
C VAL A 109 -10.36 -13.92 2.12
N GLU A 110 -11.11 -13.69 1.04
CA GLU A 110 -11.27 -14.69 -0.02
C GLU A 110 -9.97 -14.98 -0.74
N ALA A 111 -9.16 -13.95 -1.01
CA ALA A 111 -7.86 -14.11 -1.63
C ALA A 111 -6.96 -14.99 -0.78
N GLN A 112 -6.89 -14.73 0.54
CA GLN A 112 -6.13 -15.56 1.46
C GLN A 112 -6.59 -17.03 1.43
N ARG A 113 -7.90 -17.29 1.42
CA ARG A 113 -8.45 -18.65 1.32
C ARG A 113 -8.04 -19.35 0.02
N VAL A 114 -8.21 -18.69 -1.12
CA VAL A 114 -7.84 -19.24 -2.44
C VAL A 114 -6.34 -19.55 -2.49
N MET A 115 -5.50 -18.69 -1.92
CA MET A 115 -4.05 -18.92 -1.86
C MET A 115 -3.70 -20.17 -1.02
N HIS A 116 -4.42 -20.42 0.08
CA HIS A 116 -4.24 -21.63 0.88
C HIS A 116 -4.70 -22.91 0.18
N GLU A 117 -5.71 -22.85 -0.68
CA GLU A 117 -6.21 -24.03 -1.42
C GLU A 117 -5.24 -24.49 -2.52
N VAL A 118 -4.39 -23.58 -3.01
CA VAL A 118 -3.42 -23.84 -4.09
C VAL A 118 -2.06 -24.32 -3.55
N THR A 119 -1.80 -24.16 -2.24
CA THR A 119 -0.54 -24.55 -1.58
C THR A 119 -0.65 -25.94 -0.97
#